data_AF-X7F178-F1
#
_entry.id   AF-X7F178-F1
#
_cell.length_a   1.000
_cell.length_b   1.000
_cell.length_c   1.000
_cell.angle_alpha   90.00
_cell.angle_beta   90.00
_cell.angle_gamma   90.00
#
_symmetry.space_group_name_H-M   'P 1'
#
loop_
_entity.id
_entity.type
_entity.pdbx_description
1 polymer ?
#
loop_
_entity_poly.entity_id
_entity_poly.type
_entity_poly.pdbx_seq_one_letter_code
_entity_poly.pdbx_strand_id
1 'polypeptide(L)'
;MGILDMFQRGGMRAAGIADRDASDDRFFAVGGARSEIGVTVTVERARQVPVVRSCLKVLADSVAGLQFGAFQRLDDERVRRVADHPAAMLLANPNPRQTGFDFVYSIVDDLEAYGDFFAEVVLDRAT
;
A
#
# COMPACT_ATOMS: atom_id res chain seq x y z
N MET A 1 -14.38 20.76 47.71
CA MET A 1 -14.27 21.69 46.56
C MET A 1 -12.88 21.50 45.98
N GLY A 2 -12.76 20.47 45.14
CA GLY A 2 -11.56 19.66 45.04
C GLY A 2 -10.75 19.91 43.77
N ILE A 3 -9.44 19.79 43.95
CA ILE A 3 -8.40 19.65 42.93
C ILE A 3 -8.70 18.59 41.84
N LEU A 4 -9.69 17.71 42.05
CA LEU A 4 -10.19 16.74 41.08
C LEU A 4 -10.91 17.39 39.88
N ASP A 5 -11.46 18.61 40.02
CA ASP A 5 -12.24 19.26 38.96
C ASP A 5 -11.34 19.87 37.85
N MET A 6 -10.05 20.03 38.13
CA MET A 6 -9.06 20.53 37.18
C MET A 6 -8.53 19.41 36.25
N PHE A 7 -8.64 18.14 36.66
CA PHE A 7 -8.22 16.99 35.85
C PHE A 7 -9.34 16.47 34.92
N GLN A 8 -10.60 16.84 35.16
CA GLN A 8 -11.73 16.47 34.29
C GLN A 8 -11.96 17.44 33.10
N ARG A 9 -11.31 18.61 33.07
CA ARG A 9 -11.48 19.59 31.98
C ARG A 9 -10.54 19.39 30.80
N GLY A 10 -9.56 18.49 30.94
CA GLY A 10 -8.65 18.05 29.88
C GLY A 10 -9.17 16.79 29.19
N GLY A 11 -10.43 16.78 28.78
CA GLY A 11 -10.90 15.75 27.87
C GLY A 11 -10.08 15.83 26.59
N MET A 12 -9.12 14.92 26.43
CA MET A 12 -8.60 14.55 25.11
C MET A 12 -9.81 14.12 24.30
N ARG A 13 -10.41 15.08 23.59
CA ARG A 13 -11.18 14.76 22.41
C ARG A 13 -10.15 14.15 21.48
N ALA A 14 -10.21 12.83 21.34
CA ALA A 14 -9.70 12.17 20.16
C ALA A 14 -10.11 13.06 19.00
N ALA A 15 -9.14 13.56 18.23
CA ALA A 15 -9.40 14.13 16.92
C ALA A 15 -10.38 13.17 16.27
N GLY A 16 -11.61 13.64 16.08
CA GLY A 16 -12.71 12.78 15.70
C GLY A 16 -12.25 11.99 14.50
N ILE A 17 -12.50 10.68 14.49
CA ILE A 17 -12.48 9.92 13.25
C ILE A 17 -13.31 10.79 12.30
N ALA A 18 -12.65 11.40 11.32
CA ALA A 18 -13.33 12.19 10.32
C ALA A 18 -14.28 11.21 9.65
N ASP A 19 -15.53 11.26 10.08
CA ASP A 19 -16.60 10.38 9.60
C ASP A 19 -16.72 10.69 8.11
N ARG A 20 -16.15 9.80 7.29
CA ARG A 20 -16.15 9.94 5.85
C ARG A 20 -17.54 9.50 5.39
N ASP A 21 -18.48 10.41 5.49
CA ASP A 21 -19.84 10.21 5.01
C ASP A 21 -19.87 10.32 3.48
N ALA A 22 -20.27 9.23 2.81
CA ALA A 22 -20.37 9.16 1.36
C ALA A 22 -21.51 10.03 0.79
N SER A 23 -22.40 10.52 1.66
CA SER A 23 -23.46 11.46 1.28
C SER A 23 -22.99 12.92 1.25
N ASP A 24 -21.74 13.17 1.63
CA ASP A 24 -21.21 14.52 1.73
C ASP A 24 -20.57 15.00 0.43
N ASP A 25 -20.88 16.23 0.01
CA ASP A 25 -20.31 16.85 -1.21
C ASP A 25 -18.77 16.95 -1.16
N ARG A 26 -18.19 16.93 0.04
CA ARG A 26 -16.72 16.88 0.28
C ARG A 26 -16.11 15.49 0.10
N PHE A 27 -16.90 14.43 -0.01
CA PHE A 27 -16.40 13.06 -0.24
C PHE A 27 -15.74 12.92 -1.63
N PHE A 28 -16.28 13.62 -2.63
CA PHE A 28 -15.77 13.62 -4.01
C PHE A 28 -14.94 14.87 -4.36
N ALA A 29 -14.70 15.77 -3.40
CA ALA A 29 -13.96 17.00 -3.66
C ALA A 29 -12.49 16.70 -3.99
N VAL A 30 -12.08 17.12 -5.19
CA VAL A 30 -10.70 17.01 -5.70
C VAL A 30 -9.77 17.88 -4.84
N GLY A 31 -9.15 17.27 -3.82
CA GLY A 31 -8.19 17.99 -2.99
C GLY A 31 -7.91 17.38 -1.62
N GLY A 32 -7.64 16.08 -1.54
CA GLY A 32 -7.00 15.43 -0.40
C GLY A 32 -7.74 15.50 0.95
N ALA A 33 -7.33 14.70 1.93
CA ALA A 33 -7.83 14.87 3.29
C ALA A 33 -7.28 16.17 3.88
N ARG A 34 -8.09 16.98 4.58
CA ARG A 34 -7.54 18.10 5.36
C ARG A 34 -7.08 17.61 6.73
N SER A 35 -5.89 18.03 7.12
CA SER A 35 -5.38 17.88 8.49
C SER A 35 -6.18 18.76 9.47
N GLU A 36 -6.16 18.42 10.76
CA GLU A 36 -6.76 19.20 11.87
C GLU A 36 -6.36 20.70 11.85
N ILE A 37 -5.19 21.02 11.27
CA ILE A 37 -4.70 22.39 11.10
C ILE A 37 -5.05 23.02 9.74
N GLY A 38 -5.98 22.43 8.98
CA GLY A 38 -6.51 22.97 7.72
C GLY A 38 -5.62 22.75 6.49
N VAL A 39 -4.55 21.94 6.59
CA VAL A 39 -3.63 21.66 5.49
C VAL A 39 -4.16 20.53 4.60
N THR A 40 -4.22 20.75 3.29
CA THR A 40 -4.54 19.69 2.31
C THR A 40 -3.42 18.65 2.24
N VAL A 41 -3.76 17.41 2.60
CA VAL A 41 -2.88 16.24 2.56
C VAL A 41 -3.08 15.52 1.22
N THR A 42 -2.05 15.56 0.39
CA THR A 42 -1.94 14.72 -0.81
C THR A 42 -1.00 13.55 -0.53
N VAL A 43 -1.06 12.50 -1.35
CA VAL A 43 -0.21 11.32 -1.18
C VAL A 43 1.27 11.68 -1.29
N GLU A 44 1.62 12.60 -2.20
CA GLU A 44 2.98 13.09 -2.38
C GLU A 44 3.49 13.81 -1.14
N ARG A 45 2.64 14.61 -0.48
CA ARG A 45 2.98 15.27 0.78
C ARG A 45 3.07 14.28 1.93
N ALA A 46 2.21 13.27 1.97
CA ALA A 46 2.25 12.24 3.00
C ALA A 46 3.53 11.40 2.91
N ARG A 47 3.97 11.02 1.70
CA ARG A 47 5.21 10.25 1.48
C ARG A 47 6.50 11.01 1.89
N GLN A 48 6.47 12.34 1.94
CA GLN A 48 7.59 13.15 2.43
C GLN A 48 7.79 13.03 3.95
N VAL A 49 6.79 12.56 4.70
CA VAL A 49 6.89 12.36 6.15
C VAL A 49 7.68 11.08 6.44
N PRO A 50 8.81 11.13 7.18
CA PRO A 50 9.67 9.97 7.41
C PRO A 50 8.98 8.78 8.07
N VAL A 51 8.03 9.05 8.97
CA VAL A 51 7.26 8.01 9.65
C VAL A 51 6.37 7.25 8.66
N VAL A 52 5.68 7.97 7.77
CA VAL A 52 4.85 7.36 6.72
C VAL A 52 5.71 6.52 5.79
N ARG A 53 6.83 7.07 5.32
CA ARG A 53 7.77 6.33 4.45
C ARG A 53 8.31 5.07 5.13
N SER A 54 8.56 5.11 6.44
CA SER A 54 9.02 3.96 7.21
C SER A 54 7.96 2.88 7.32
N CYS A 55 6.70 3.25 7.59
CA CYS A 55 5.58 2.30 7.64
C CYS A 55 5.35 1.62 6.28
N LEU A 56 5.29 2.40 5.20
CA LEU A 56 5.15 1.86 3.83
C LEU A 56 6.31 0.92 3.50
N LYS A 57 7.54 1.29 3.86
CA LYS A 57 8.72 0.45 3.65
C LYS A 57 8.62 -0.89 4.40
N VAL A 58 8.20 -0.89 5.66
CA VAL A 58 8.07 -2.13 6.44
C VAL A 58 7.04 -3.07 5.80
N LEU A 59 5.90 -2.55 5.35
CA LEU A 59 4.87 -3.34 4.67
C LEU A 59 5.40 -3.91 3.34
N ALA A 60 5.99 -3.05 2.51
CA ALA A 60 6.49 -3.42 1.20
C ALA A 60 7.65 -4.43 1.28
N ASP A 61 8.62 -4.23 2.18
CA ASP A 61 9.73 -5.16 2.39
C ASP A 61 9.24 -6.52 2.90
N SER A 62 8.25 -6.54 3.80
CA SER A 62 7.70 -7.78 4.36
C SER A 62 7.02 -8.64 3.29
N VAL A 63 6.24 -8.01 2.40
CA VAL A 63 5.54 -8.72 1.32
C VAL A 63 6.51 -9.11 0.20
N ALA A 64 7.39 -8.20 -0.22
CA ALA A 64 8.38 -8.49 -1.26
C ALA A 64 9.37 -9.58 -0.85
N GLY A 65 9.64 -9.72 0.45
CA GLY A 65 10.49 -10.78 1.01
C GLY A 65 9.92 -12.20 0.85
N LEU A 66 8.60 -12.37 0.66
CA LEU A 66 7.97 -13.69 0.57
C LEU A 66 8.31 -14.46 -0.72
N GLN A 67 8.84 -13.78 -1.74
CA GLN A 67 9.19 -14.30 -3.08
C GLN A 67 8.10 -15.15 -3.77
N PHE A 68 7.68 -14.75 -4.96
CA PHE A 68 6.68 -15.48 -5.73
C PHE A 68 7.27 -16.77 -6.33
N GLY A 69 6.50 -17.86 -6.26
CA GLY A 69 6.85 -19.13 -6.88
C GLY A 69 5.64 -19.69 -7.63
N ALA A 70 5.88 -20.33 -8.78
CA ALA A 70 4.86 -21.12 -9.44
C ALA A 70 4.80 -22.51 -8.81
N PHE A 71 3.59 -23.02 -8.63
CA PHE A 71 3.34 -24.35 -8.09
C PHE A 71 2.40 -25.08 -9.04
N GLN A 72 2.77 -26.29 -9.42
CA GLN A 72 1.96 -27.18 -10.26
C GLN A 72 1.37 -28.27 -9.37
N ARG A 73 0.05 -28.45 -9.44
CA ARG A 73 -0.62 -29.64 -8.87
C ARG A 73 -0.29 -30.83 -9.76
N LEU A 74 0.28 -31.86 -9.16
CA LEU A 74 0.57 -33.13 -9.83
C LEU A 74 -0.63 -34.08 -9.67
N ASP A 75 -1.19 -34.14 -8.46
CA ASP A 75 -2.42 -34.87 -8.10
C ASP A 75 -3.14 -34.10 -6.98
N ASP A 76 -4.27 -34.62 -6.47
CA ASP A 76 -5.07 -33.98 -5.41
C ASP A 76 -4.28 -33.68 -4.13
N GLU A 77 -3.29 -34.52 -3.79
CA GLU A 77 -2.48 -34.37 -2.57
C GLU A 77 -1.07 -33.82 -2.82
N ARG A 78 -0.62 -33.77 -4.08
CA ARG A 78 0.79 -33.47 -4.42
C ARG A 78 0.92 -32.18 -5.20
N VAL A 79 1.73 -31.27 -4.65
CA VAL A 79 2.10 -30.00 -5.28
C VAL A 79 3.61 -29.93 -5.43
N ARG A 80 4.08 -29.53 -6.63
CA ARG A 80 5.50 -29.32 -6.91
C ARG A 80 5.76 -27.86 -7.23
N ARG A 81 6.80 -27.28 -6.64
CA ARG A 81 7.30 -25.95 -7.04
C ARG A 81 7.97 -26.06 -8.41
N VAL A 82 7.57 -25.19 -9.33
CA VAL A 82 8.09 -25.11 -10.70
C VAL A 82 8.86 -23.80 -10.82
N ALA A 83 10.18 -23.89 -10.99
CA ALA A 83 11.04 -22.72 -11.18
C ALA A 83 11.01 -22.23 -12.63
N ASP A 84 10.93 -23.15 -13.60
CA ASP A 84 11.08 -22.87 -15.04
C ASP A 84 9.77 -22.46 -15.73
N HIS A 85 8.74 -22.08 -14.97
CA HIS A 85 7.49 -21.66 -15.56
C HIS A 85 7.65 -20.24 -16.14
N PRO A 86 7.19 -19.96 -17.39
CA PRO A 86 7.36 -18.64 -18.02
C PRO A 86 6.86 -17.47 -17.16
N ALA A 87 5.73 -17.65 -16.47
CA ALA A 87 5.20 -16.64 -15.56
C ALA A 87 6.07 -16.42 -14.31
N ALA A 88 6.70 -17.47 -13.76
CA ALA A 88 7.60 -17.35 -12.61
C ALA A 88 8.89 -16.62 -13.01
N MET A 89 9.42 -16.92 -14.19
CA MET A 89 10.58 -16.22 -14.75
C MET A 89 10.27 -14.74 -15.04
N LEU A 90 9.10 -14.45 -15.61
CA LEU A 90 8.64 -13.09 -15.87
C LEU A 90 8.53 -12.29 -14.56
N LEU A 91 7.92 -12.85 -13.52
CA LEU A 91 7.79 -12.16 -12.23
C LEU A 91 9.12 -12.00 -11.50
N ALA A 92 10.09 -12.91 -11.71
CA ALA A 92 11.42 -12.78 -11.14
C ALA A 92 12.22 -11.63 -11.79
N ASN A 93 12.02 -11.37 -13.08
CA ASN A 93 12.68 -10.30 -13.82
C ASN A 93 11.68 -9.62 -14.78
N PRO A 94 10.78 -8.76 -14.26
CA PRO A 94 9.65 -8.25 -15.04
C PRO A 94 10.05 -7.23 -16.09
N ASN A 95 11.10 -6.46 -15.84
CA ASN A 95 11.65 -5.53 -16.80
C ASN A 95 13.17 -5.37 -16.59
N PRO A 96 13.94 -4.85 -17.56
CA PRO A 96 15.38 -4.67 -17.41
C PRO A 96 15.82 -3.71 -16.30
N ARG A 97 14.88 -2.96 -15.70
CA ARG A 97 15.16 -1.89 -14.73
C ARG A 97 14.94 -2.32 -13.28
N GLN A 98 14.12 -3.34 -13.03
CA GLN A 98 13.62 -3.72 -11.72
C GLN A 98 13.71 -5.23 -11.54
N THR A 99 14.12 -5.64 -10.34
CA THR A 99 14.03 -7.05 -9.94
C THR A 99 12.60 -7.42 -9.57
N GLY A 100 12.30 -8.73 -9.47
CA GLY A 100 11.00 -9.17 -8.97
C GLY A 100 10.68 -8.67 -7.55
N PHE A 101 11.71 -8.46 -6.72
CA PHE A 101 11.55 -7.83 -5.42
C PHE A 101 11.08 -6.38 -5.55
N ASP A 102 11.77 -5.58 -6.37
CA ASP A 102 11.45 -4.16 -6.56
C ASP A 102 10.06 -3.97 -7.18
N PHE A 103 9.66 -4.88 -8.07
CA PHE A 103 8.34 -4.86 -8.68
C PHE A 103 7.25 -5.01 -7.62
N VAL A 104 7.37 -6.01 -6.75
CA VAL A 104 6.38 -6.28 -5.70
C VAL A 104 6.41 -5.20 -4.63
N TYR A 105 7.60 -4.71 -4.29
CA TYR A 105 7.75 -3.55 -3.43
C TYR A 105 6.95 -2.36 -3.96
N SER A 106 7.05 -2.08 -5.27
CA SER A 106 6.34 -0.97 -5.93
C SER A 106 4.83 -1.19 -5.93
N ILE A 107 4.36 -2.43 -6.15
CA ILE A 107 2.93 -2.79 -6.04
C ILE A 107 2.38 -2.41 -4.66
N VAL A 108 3.05 -2.85 -3.60
CA VAL A 108 2.58 -2.61 -2.23
C VAL A 108 2.68 -1.13 -1.86
N ASP A 109 3.77 -0.45 -2.23
CA ASP A 109 3.94 0.98 -1.95
C ASP A 109 2.86 1.83 -2.62
N ASP A 110 2.45 1.50 -3.85
CA ASP A 110 1.41 2.23 -4.58
C ASP A 110 0.00 1.87 -4.12
N LEU A 111 -0.30 0.59 -3.84
CA LEU A 111 -1.58 0.19 -3.26
C LEU A 111 -1.83 0.84 -1.91
N GLU A 112 -0.83 0.90 -1.02
CA GLU A 112 -0.97 1.50 0.31
C GLU A 112 -1.06 3.03 0.26
N ALA A 113 -0.42 3.66 -0.73
CA ALA A 113 -0.38 5.12 -0.82
C ALA A 113 -1.55 5.70 -1.63
N TYR A 114 -1.86 5.12 -2.79
CA TYR A 114 -2.86 5.62 -3.74
C TYR A 114 -4.14 4.77 -3.76
N GLY A 115 -4.10 3.54 -3.26
CA GLY A 115 -5.23 2.60 -3.31
C GLY A 115 -5.27 1.73 -4.57
N ASP A 116 -4.49 2.09 -5.60
CA ASP A 116 -4.48 1.46 -6.91
C ASP A 116 -3.04 1.24 -7.40
N PHE A 117 -2.86 0.23 -8.25
CA PHE A 117 -1.59 -0.03 -8.94
C PHE A 117 -1.83 -0.45 -10.39
N PHE A 118 -0.99 0.04 -11.30
CA PHE A 118 -1.06 -0.27 -12.72
C PHE A 118 0.26 -0.86 -13.22
N ALA A 119 0.18 -1.99 -13.91
CA ALA A 119 1.30 -2.59 -14.62
C ALA A 119 0.95 -2.75 -16.11
N GLU A 120 1.82 -2.24 -16.97
CA GLU A 120 1.72 -2.45 -18.41
C GLU A 120 2.32 -3.82 -18.77
N VAL A 121 1.55 -4.63 -19.50
CA VAL A 121 2.04 -5.89 -20.05
C VAL A 121 2.39 -5.67 -21.52
N VAL A 122 3.69 -5.60 -21.80
CA VAL A 122 4.18 -5.55 -23.17
C VAL A 122 4.33 -6.96 -23.68
N LEU A 123 3.40 -7.37 -24.56
CA LEU A 123 3.49 -8.62 -25.28
C LEU A 123 4.31 -8.39 -26.54
N ASP A 124 5.47 -9.05 -26.63
CA ASP A 124 6.15 -9.12 -27.91
C ASP A 124 5.29 -9.98 -28.85
N ARG A 125 4.82 -9.38 -29.94
CA ARG A 125 4.12 -10.13 -30.98
C ARG A 125 5.19 -10.92 -31.74
N ALA A 126 5.43 -12.15 -31.29
CA ALA A 126 6.16 -13.11 -32.10
C ALA A 126 5.41 -13.32 -33.42
N THR A 127 6.04 -12.87 -34.51
CA THR A 127 5.82 -13.31 -35.89
C THR A 127 5.79 -14.83 -36.03
#